data_AF-A0A7X6PS05-F1
#
_entry.id   AF-A0A7X6PS05-F1
#
_cell.length_a   1.000
_cell.length_b   1.000
_cell.length_c   1.000
_cell.angle_alpha   90.00
_cell.angle_beta   90.00
_cell.angle_gamma   90.00
#
_symmetry.space_group_name_H-M   'P 1'
#
loop_
_entity.id
_entity.type
_entity.pdbx_description
1 polymer ?
#
loop_
_entity_poly.entity_id
_entity_poly.type
_entity_poly.pdbx_seq_one_letter_code
_entity_poly.pdbx_strand_id
1 'polypeptide(L)'
;MISNSLLKFAAGEDWHVYNGDEYVFGDINGYTVTAKTNDILTSFFLSIAGIAPEKLIELTAWLESSRFPLKLVDYEMTDNFVAIRAKDTAFSGSANQIKRFLTQISEKLETLDVEPDNCVICGLKAQQKALYVGLYSHIHPDCIDQEGVDYTAPAADIIEDEELIVLTDHEDYPDVSELVDRTKILALAEMFESERSNFLRDLALLCSIPSVDGKPEEDAPFGREAKRALVTFLDMADRMGFHAVNVDNYAGYAEMGDGDDMVAVVCHLDVVPVGSGWDADPFTMSIEDDMVTARGVMDDKGPCVAALYAMKSLLEDETFVPSKRIRLIVGTNEEKGSACMAHYREIEEIPVAGFTADAQFPAIYAEKGNATIELVQKREQDDAIQQASAGEAHNMVPGRCTVRLKDAETVTYDGTIAHASTPENGVNAISAAMEALAVQMKEAGERDRFVEFFNQLIGWELDGASLGLAFEDETGETTVNAGLLTIDDDQAVLSLNVRYPVSLDFDYVMKSLIELLEPYGVTATLLDDMPPLLIPKDSILIQTLMNVYNHATGTTGEALAIGGGTYARALPNICGFGPVFPGDPEVAHQANEWASVDKLLAGATIYREALRQLADEA
;
A
#
# COMPACT_ATOMS: atom_id res chain seq x y z
N MET A 1 13.99 22.67 -9.17
CA MET A 1 12.68 22.73 -8.49
C MET A 1 12.84 22.01 -7.16
N ILE A 2 12.44 22.62 -6.04
CA ILE A 2 12.54 22.04 -4.70
C ILE A 2 11.70 20.74 -4.64
N SER A 3 12.18 19.69 -3.96
CA SER A 3 11.43 18.44 -3.83
C SER A 3 10.13 18.64 -3.03
N ASN A 4 9.08 17.88 -3.33
CA ASN A 4 7.83 17.89 -2.55
C ASN A 4 8.08 17.54 -1.08
N SER A 5 9.04 16.66 -0.81
CA SER A 5 9.45 16.26 0.55
C SER A 5 10.08 17.41 1.33
N LEU A 6 10.94 18.20 0.68
CA LEU A 6 11.56 19.37 1.26
C LEU A 6 10.56 20.52 1.45
N LEU A 7 9.58 20.68 0.54
CA LEU A 7 8.47 21.62 0.72
C LEU A 7 7.55 21.22 1.87
N LYS A 8 7.17 19.94 1.98
CA LYS A 8 6.37 19.40 3.09
C LYS A 8 7.08 19.56 4.43
N PHE A 9 8.39 19.27 4.46
CA PHE A 9 9.22 19.51 5.63
C PHE A 9 9.28 21.01 5.99
N ALA A 10 9.55 21.87 5.00
CA ALA A 10 9.64 23.30 5.22
C ALA A 10 8.32 23.86 5.76
N ALA A 11 7.18 23.42 5.24
CA ALA A 11 5.87 23.80 5.74
C ALA A 11 5.63 23.30 7.18
N GLY A 12 6.02 22.06 7.50
CA GLY A 12 5.84 21.48 8.84
C GLY A 12 6.71 22.11 9.94
N GLU A 13 7.88 22.64 9.59
CA GLU A 13 8.79 23.29 10.54
C GLU A 13 8.76 24.83 10.47
N ASP A 14 7.81 25.41 9.72
CA ASP A 14 7.66 26.87 9.56
C ASP A 14 8.91 27.54 8.92
N TRP A 15 9.53 26.84 7.97
CA TRP A 15 10.69 27.32 7.22
C TRP A 15 10.28 28.18 6.02
N HIS A 16 11.15 29.11 5.67
CA HIS A 16 10.92 30.05 4.57
C HIS A 16 11.37 29.48 3.22
N VAL A 17 10.61 29.79 2.17
CA VAL A 17 10.93 29.47 0.77
C VAL A 17 11.30 30.76 0.04
N TYR A 18 12.46 30.79 -0.64
CA TYR A 18 12.91 31.97 -1.37
C TYR A 18 12.25 32.07 -2.76
N ASN A 19 11.84 33.30 -3.13
CA ASN A 19 11.06 33.57 -4.33
C ASN A 19 11.84 33.17 -5.61
N GLY A 20 11.34 32.15 -6.31
CA GLY A 20 12.02 31.47 -7.43
C GLY A 20 12.18 29.95 -7.29
N ASP A 21 11.70 29.35 -6.19
CA ASP A 21 11.71 27.90 -5.90
C ASP A 21 13.11 27.26 -5.95
N GLU A 22 14.14 28.00 -5.53
CA GLU A 22 15.52 27.52 -5.56
C GLU A 22 16.08 27.09 -4.20
N TYR A 23 15.59 27.65 -3.08
CA TYR A 23 16.11 27.38 -1.73
C TYR A 23 14.99 27.42 -0.69
N VAL A 24 15.12 26.56 0.35
CA VAL A 24 14.39 26.69 1.62
C VAL A 24 15.37 26.95 2.75
N PHE A 25 14.97 27.68 3.77
CA PHE A 25 15.80 27.93 4.95
C PHE A 25 14.97 28.10 6.21
N GLY A 26 15.51 27.63 7.32
CA GLY A 26 14.91 27.76 8.64
C GLY A 26 15.84 27.25 9.73
N ASP A 27 15.33 27.15 10.94
CA ASP A 27 16.12 26.73 12.10
C ASP A 27 15.71 25.32 12.55
N ILE A 28 16.70 24.51 12.95
CA ILE A 28 16.52 23.23 13.64
C ILE A 28 17.41 23.21 14.88
N ASN A 29 16.83 23.02 16.07
CA ASN A 29 17.56 23.09 17.34
C ASN A 29 18.43 24.36 17.48
N GLY A 30 17.97 25.50 16.92
CA GLY A 30 18.70 26.77 16.91
C GLY A 30 19.71 26.93 15.77
N TYR A 31 20.10 25.88 15.07
CA TYR A 31 21.01 25.95 13.93
C TYR A 31 20.26 26.34 12.66
N THR A 32 20.74 27.38 11.99
CA THR A 32 20.20 27.79 10.69
C THR A 32 20.68 26.85 9.60
N VAL A 33 19.72 26.33 8.84
CA VAL A 33 19.96 25.40 7.73
C VAL A 33 19.41 26.02 6.46
N THR A 34 20.17 25.93 5.38
CA THR A 34 19.68 26.20 4.03
C THR A 34 19.66 24.90 3.26
N ALA A 35 18.60 24.61 2.52
CA ALA A 35 18.50 23.41 1.71
C ALA A 35 18.09 23.74 0.27
N LYS A 36 18.67 23.00 -0.68
CA LYS A 36 18.40 23.13 -2.12
C LYS A 36 18.31 21.77 -2.78
N THR A 37 17.31 21.57 -3.63
CA THR A 37 17.15 20.36 -4.44
C THR A 37 17.60 20.60 -5.89
N ASN A 38 18.42 19.69 -6.41
CA ASN A 38 18.74 19.57 -7.83
C ASN A 38 18.48 18.13 -8.29
N ASP A 39 17.54 17.93 -9.22
CA ASP A 39 17.10 16.63 -9.75
C ASP A 39 16.75 15.59 -8.67
N ILE A 40 17.71 14.75 -8.29
CA ILE A 40 17.54 13.62 -7.35
C ILE A 40 18.25 13.83 -6.00
N LEU A 41 18.93 14.97 -5.79
CA LEU A 41 19.70 15.26 -4.59
C LEU A 41 19.20 16.53 -3.91
N THR A 42 19.13 16.49 -2.58
CA THR A 42 19.02 17.70 -1.75
C THR A 42 20.32 17.92 -1.02
N SER A 43 20.84 19.14 -1.16
CA SER A 43 22.00 19.64 -0.44
C SER A 43 21.53 20.40 0.79
N PHE A 44 21.97 20.00 1.97
CA PHE A 44 21.74 20.68 3.25
C PHE A 44 23.00 21.39 3.68
N PHE A 45 22.90 22.70 3.95
CA PHE A 45 24.02 23.54 4.33
C PHE A 45 23.84 24.01 5.76
N LEU A 46 24.87 23.77 6.59
CA LEU A 46 24.91 24.19 7.98
C LEU A 46 26.25 24.88 8.29
N SER A 47 26.20 25.93 9.11
CA SER A 47 27.41 26.57 9.61
C SER A 47 28.15 25.65 10.59
N ILE A 48 29.46 25.52 10.42
CA ILE A 48 30.37 24.90 11.39
C ILE A 48 31.49 25.85 11.81
N ALA A 49 31.30 27.15 11.54
CA ALA A 49 32.30 28.17 11.84
C ALA A 49 32.65 28.22 13.33
N GLY A 50 33.94 28.16 13.62
CA GLY A 50 34.46 28.12 14.99
C GLY A 50 34.66 26.70 15.54
N ILE A 51 34.39 25.65 14.76
CA ILE A 51 34.73 24.27 15.14
C ILE A 51 36.25 24.12 15.34
N ALA A 52 36.66 23.43 16.41
CA ALA A 52 38.07 23.14 16.64
C ALA A 52 38.60 22.12 15.61
N PRO A 53 39.85 22.25 15.10
CA PRO A 53 40.38 21.36 14.08
C PRO A 53 40.32 19.86 14.42
N GLU A 54 40.55 19.50 15.67
CA GLU A 54 40.45 18.12 16.16
C GLU A 54 39.03 17.55 16.10
N LYS A 55 38.01 18.40 16.24
CA LYS A 55 36.59 18.02 16.18
C LYS A 55 36.06 17.93 14.76
N LEU A 56 36.71 18.60 13.81
CA LEU A 56 36.42 18.45 12.38
C LEU A 56 36.66 17.00 11.91
N ILE A 57 37.72 16.38 12.42
CA ILE A 57 38.05 14.96 12.17
C ILE A 57 36.96 14.05 12.75
N GLU A 58 36.47 14.38 13.95
CA GLU A 58 35.38 13.63 14.61
C GLU A 58 34.07 13.72 13.82
N LEU A 59 33.71 14.92 13.33
CA LEU A 59 32.51 15.12 12.50
C LEU A 59 32.60 14.30 11.20
N THR A 60 33.77 14.30 10.56
CA THR A 60 34.05 13.53 9.34
C THR A 60 33.85 12.02 9.59
N ALA A 61 34.49 11.48 10.63
CA ALA A 61 34.37 10.06 10.98
C ALA A 61 32.93 9.66 11.34
N TRP A 62 32.19 10.56 11.97
CA TRP A 62 30.78 10.34 12.32
C TRP A 62 29.89 10.30 11.07
N LEU A 63 30.07 11.22 10.11
CA LEU A 63 29.32 11.22 8.84
C LEU A 63 29.56 9.94 8.02
N GLU A 64 30.75 9.35 8.10
CA GLU A 64 31.10 8.14 7.34
C GLU A 64 30.62 6.83 7.98
N SER A 65 30.46 6.80 9.31
CA SER A 65 30.15 5.57 10.06
C SER A 65 28.71 5.49 10.56
N SER A 66 28.00 6.62 10.60
CA SER A 66 26.64 6.69 11.12
C SER A 66 25.61 6.30 10.06
N ARG A 67 24.50 5.74 10.53
CA ARG A 67 23.33 5.50 9.69
C ARG A 67 22.39 6.69 9.79
N PHE A 68 22.04 7.24 8.65
CA PHE A 68 21.15 8.40 8.55
C PHE A 68 19.79 8.00 7.97
N PRO A 69 18.70 8.68 8.36
CA PRO A 69 17.38 8.50 7.76
C PRO A 69 17.35 8.82 6.25
N LEU A 70 18.23 9.72 5.79
CA LEU A 70 18.43 9.99 4.37
C LEU A 70 19.69 9.25 3.88
N LYS A 71 19.65 8.76 2.63
CA LYS A 71 20.84 8.17 2.02
C LYS A 71 21.83 9.27 1.61
N LEU A 72 22.87 9.47 2.42
CA LEU A 72 23.97 10.36 2.09
C LEU A 72 24.68 9.85 0.83
N VAL A 73 24.90 10.75 -0.12
CA VAL A 73 25.68 10.49 -1.33
C VAL A 73 27.13 10.87 -1.09
N ASP A 74 27.31 12.09 -0.60
CA ASP A 74 28.60 12.67 -0.22
C ASP A 74 28.37 13.95 0.60
N TYR A 75 29.47 14.55 1.06
CA TYR A 75 29.47 15.82 1.77
C TYR A 75 30.73 16.61 1.41
N GLU A 76 30.63 17.93 1.49
CA GLU A 76 31.75 18.86 1.35
C GLU A 76 31.85 19.69 2.63
N MET A 77 33.05 19.81 3.18
CA MET A 77 33.31 20.55 4.42
C MET A 77 34.39 21.59 4.21
N THR A 78 34.18 22.77 4.78
CA THR A 78 35.15 23.85 4.90
C THR A 78 35.32 24.21 6.38
N ASP A 79 36.17 25.19 6.70
CA ASP A 79 36.27 25.71 8.06
C ASP A 79 35.00 26.49 8.52
N ASN A 80 34.08 26.77 7.58
CA ASN A 80 32.94 27.66 7.78
C ASN A 80 31.58 26.95 7.71
N PHE A 81 31.42 25.97 6.82
CA PHE A 81 30.17 25.24 6.63
C PHE A 81 30.40 23.79 6.22
N VAL A 82 29.37 22.97 6.46
CA VAL A 82 29.21 21.62 5.90
C VAL A 82 28.03 21.63 4.92
N ALA A 83 28.25 21.07 3.74
CA ALA A 83 27.23 20.82 2.72
C ALA A 83 27.05 19.30 2.58
N ILE A 84 25.93 18.77 3.05
CA ILE A 84 25.63 17.34 3.00
C ILE A 84 24.66 17.10 1.85
N ARG A 85 25.06 16.31 0.87
CA ARG A 85 24.19 15.92 -0.25
C ARG A 85 23.60 14.55 0.06
N ALA A 86 22.30 14.53 0.21
CA ALA A 86 21.56 13.30 0.39
C ALA A 86 20.65 13.07 -0.81
N LYS A 87 20.38 11.79 -1.11
CA LYS A 87 19.25 11.42 -1.96
C LYS A 87 17.97 11.72 -1.22
N ASP A 88 17.51 12.93 -1.43
CA ASP A 88 16.15 13.36 -1.20
C ASP A 88 15.46 13.24 -2.56
N THR A 89 15.15 12.00 -2.92
CA THR A 89 14.36 11.81 -4.11
C THR A 89 12.91 12.11 -3.75
N ALA A 90 12.14 12.60 -4.70
CA ALA A 90 10.67 12.59 -4.64
C ALA A 90 10.11 11.17 -4.34
N PHE A 91 10.96 10.13 -4.35
CA PHE A 91 10.69 8.71 -4.18
C PHE A 91 11.37 8.09 -2.93
N SER A 92 11.95 8.88 -2.00
CA SER A 92 12.67 8.30 -0.84
C SER A 92 12.89 9.21 0.37
N GLY A 93 12.43 10.45 0.37
CA GLY A 93 12.50 11.33 1.54
C GLY A 93 11.09 11.61 2.06
N SER A 94 10.76 11.24 3.30
CA SER A 94 9.59 11.83 3.98
C SER A 94 10.01 13.11 4.71
N ALA A 95 9.10 14.06 4.89
CA ALA A 95 9.37 15.26 5.68
C ALA A 95 9.91 14.91 7.09
N ASN A 96 9.42 13.80 7.65
CA ASN A 96 9.91 13.24 8.91
C ASN A 96 11.35 12.71 8.84
N GLN A 97 11.78 12.11 7.72
CA GLN A 97 13.18 11.70 7.55
C GLN A 97 14.10 12.92 7.44
N ILE A 98 13.69 13.97 6.72
CA ILE A 98 14.44 15.24 6.67
C ILE A 98 14.57 15.84 8.07
N LYS A 99 13.46 15.88 8.83
CA LYS A 99 13.46 16.32 10.23
C LYS A 99 14.42 15.50 11.09
N ARG A 100 14.26 14.17 11.12
CA ARG A 100 15.14 13.27 11.91
C ARG A 100 16.61 13.40 11.50
N PHE A 101 16.89 13.55 10.21
CA PHE A 101 18.24 13.75 9.70
C PHE A 101 18.84 15.06 10.20
N LEU A 102 18.11 16.17 10.08
CA LEU A 102 18.56 17.49 10.54
C LEU A 102 18.65 17.58 12.07
N THR A 103 17.77 16.93 12.80
CA THR A 103 17.87 16.74 14.25
C THR A 103 19.15 16.00 14.62
N GLN A 104 19.45 14.86 13.98
CA GLN A 104 20.69 14.12 14.24
C GLN A 104 21.94 14.95 13.97
N ILE A 105 21.96 15.75 12.90
CA ILE A 105 23.10 16.62 12.60
C ILE A 105 23.24 17.73 13.63
N SER A 106 22.15 18.43 13.96
CA SER A 106 22.20 19.53 14.93
C SER A 106 22.60 19.06 16.33
N GLU A 107 22.09 17.92 16.79
CA GLU A 107 22.53 17.28 18.03
C GLU A 107 24.02 16.93 17.98
N LYS A 108 24.52 16.43 16.84
CA LYS A 108 25.95 16.16 16.67
C LYS A 108 26.77 17.44 16.75
N LEU A 109 26.36 18.52 16.08
CA LEU A 109 27.05 19.82 16.12
C LEU A 109 27.13 20.37 17.55
N GLU A 110 26.07 20.18 18.35
CA GLU A 110 26.06 20.56 19.77
C GLU A 110 27.11 19.78 20.56
N THR A 111 27.24 18.45 20.34
CA THR A 111 28.32 17.66 20.99
C THR A 111 29.73 18.10 20.60
N LEU A 112 29.87 18.82 19.48
CA LEU A 112 31.14 19.30 18.96
C LEU A 112 31.44 20.75 19.40
N ASP A 113 30.65 21.35 20.31
CA ASP A 113 30.76 22.73 20.76
C ASP A 113 30.69 23.76 19.61
N VAL A 114 29.90 23.48 18.56
CA VAL A 114 29.62 24.45 17.50
C VAL A 114 28.43 25.30 17.92
N GLU A 115 28.62 26.60 18.11
CA GLU A 115 27.53 27.47 18.56
C GLU A 115 26.62 27.90 17.38
N PRO A 116 25.29 27.81 17.51
CA PRO A 116 24.35 28.11 16.41
C PRO A 116 24.32 29.59 15.98
N ASP A 117 24.71 30.49 16.88
CA ASP A 117 24.74 31.94 16.67
C ASP A 117 26.10 32.47 16.20
N ASN A 118 27.05 31.59 15.84
CA ASN A 118 28.35 32.01 15.33
C ASN A 118 28.25 32.59 13.91
N CYS A 119 28.95 33.70 13.69
CA CYS A 119 29.22 34.27 12.38
C CYS A 119 29.87 33.20 11.47
N VAL A 120 29.23 32.88 10.35
CA VAL A 120 29.70 31.85 9.40
C VAL A 120 31.09 32.13 8.82
N ILE A 121 31.57 33.38 8.92
CA ILE A 121 32.87 33.80 8.39
C ILE A 121 33.97 33.77 9.46
N CYS A 122 33.71 34.32 10.64
CA CYS A 122 34.76 34.51 11.66
C CYS A 122 34.63 33.58 12.88
N GLY A 123 33.55 32.79 12.98
CA GLY A 123 33.32 31.85 14.08
C GLY A 123 33.03 32.50 15.44
N LEU A 124 32.70 33.80 15.47
CA LEU A 124 32.33 34.53 16.69
C LEU A 124 30.83 34.83 16.71
N LYS A 125 30.19 34.81 17.88
CA LYS A 125 28.75 35.10 18.05
C LYS A 125 28.32 36.37 17.32
N ALA A 126 27.30 36.27 16.48
CA ALA A 126 26.68 37.35 15.73
C ALA A 126 25.16 37.33 15.94
N GLN A 127 24.54 38.51 15.99
CA GLN A 127 23.10 38.63 16.22
C GLN A 127 22.27 38.78 14.94
N GLN A 128 22.93 39.07 13.82
CA GLN A 128 22.27 39.30 12.55
C GLN A 128 22.42 38.07 11.66
N LYS A 129 21.35 37.69 10.95
CA LYS A 129 21.40 36.70 9.87
C LYS A 129 21.37 37.41 8.51
N ALA A 130 22.15 36.91 7.56
CA ALA A 130 22.06 37.32 6.16
C ALA A 130 22.47 36.16 5.24
N LEU A 131 22.25 36.33 3.94
CA LEU A 131 22.69 35.36 2.94
C LEU A 131 24.17 35.57 2.63
N TYR A 132 24.97 34.51 2.70
CA TYR A 132 26.40 34.48 2.38
C TYR A 132 26.68 33.34 1.40
N VAL A 133 27.02 33.65 0.14
CA VAL A 133 27.26 32.64 -0.93
C VAL A 133 26.09 31.63 -1.05
N GLY A 134 24.85 32.11 -0.92
CA GLY A 134 23.65 31.27 -0.98
C GLY A 134 23.30 30.53 0.32
N LEU A 135 24.08 30.70 1.40
CA LEU A 135 23.80 30.16 2.74
C LEU A 135 23.17 31.24 3.63
N TYR A 136 21.96 31.03 4.12
CA TYR A 136 21.36 31.89 5.13
C TYR A 136 21.95 31.52 6.50
N SER A 137 22.67 32.45 7.15
CA SER A 137 23.36 32.17 8.42
C SER A 137 23.63 33.44 9.22
N HIS A 138 24.03 33.28 10.48
CA HIS A 138 24.51 34.38 11.32
C HIS A 138 25.80 34.98 10.75
N ILE A 139 25.88 36.30 10.72
CA ILE A 139 27.00 37.04 10.12
C ILE A 139 27.17 38.42 10.76
N HIS A 140 28.41 38.86 10.91
CA HIS A 140 28.71 40.25 11.23
C HIS A 140 28.66 41.10 9.95
N PRO A 141 28.01 42.28 9.95
CA PRO A 141 28.01 43.20 8.81
C PRO A 141 29.42 43.46 8.25
N ASP A 142 30.39 43.67 9.14
CA ASP A 142 31.79 43.95 8.78
C ASP A 142 32.54 42.74 8.20
N CYS A 143 31.97 41.53 8.27
CA CYS A 143 32.54 40.31 7.67
C CYS A 143 32.08 40.10 6.22
N ILE A 144 31.02 40.77 5.75
CA ILE A 144 30.47 40.63 4.39
C ILE A 144 31.41 41.24 3.33
N ASP A 145 32.18 42.28 3.68
CA ASP A 145 33.02 43.05 2.76
C ASP A 145 34.46 42.51 2.58
N GLN A 146 34.75 41.25 2.93
CA GLN A 146 36.06 40.66 2.68
C GLN A 146 36.08 39.95 1.31
N GLU A 147 37.08 40.27 0.47
CA GLU A 147 37.14 39.92 -0.96
C GLU A 147 36.80 38.45 -1.28
N GLY A 148 35.62 38.24 -1.84
CA GLY A 148 35.10 36.97 -2.33
C GLY A 148 33.73 37.14 -2.99
N VAL A 149 33.70 37.87 -4.12
CA VAL A 149 32.60 38.11 -5.09
C VAL A 149 31.16 38.14 -4.55
N ASP A 150 30.62 39.37 -4.49
CA ASP A 150 29.22 39.73 -4.25
C ASP A 150 28.35 39.57 -5.53
N TYR A 151 27.19 38.92 -5.41
CA TYR A 151 26.18 38.78 -6.47
C TYR A 151 24.80 39.33 -6.10
N THR A 152 24.66 40.14 -5.05
CA THR A 152 23.35 40.66 -4.65
C THR A 152 23.37 42.15 -4.33
N ALA A 153 23.01 42.98 -5.31
CA ALA A 153 22.31 44.24 -5.08
C ALA A 153 21.64 44.75 -6.37
N PRO A 154 20.57 45.56 -6.27
CA PRO A 154 19.46 45.54 -5.30
C PRO A 154 18.09 45.73 -5.98
N ALA A 155 16.99 45.40 -5.28
CA ALA A 155 15.73 46.12 -5.45
C ALA A 155 14.98 46.15 -4.12
N ALA A 156 14.88 47.35 -3.57
CA ALA A 156 13.91 47.71 -2.56
C ALA A 156 12.49 47.54 -3.14
N ASP A 157 11.58 46.97 -2.36
CA ASP A 157 10.45 47.69 -1.78
C ASP A 157 9.55 46.72 -1.02
N ILE A 158 8.97 47.26 0.05
CA ILE A 158 8.03 46.67 0.98
C ILE A 158 6.81 46.09 0.23
N ILE A 159 6.43 44.84 0.51
CA ILE A 159 5.04 44.39 0.36
C ILE A 159 4.62 43.67 1.64
N GLU A 160 3.49 44.15 2.15
CA GLU A 160 2.79 43.82 3.38
C GLU A 160 2.07 42.46 3.31
N ASP A 161 1.66 41.98 4.49
CA ASP A 161 0.83 40.80 4.79
C ASP A 161 -0.14 40.33 3.69
N GLU A 162 -0.07 39.03 3.33
CA GLU A 162 -1.11 38.11 2.82
C GLU A 162 -0.38 36.87 2.24
N GLU A 163 -0.61 35.59 2.57
CA GLU A 163 -1.55 34.83 3.40
C GLU A 163 -0.76 33.71 4.12
N LEU A 164 -0.96 33.56 5.43
CA LEU A 164 -0.57 32.35 6.18
C LEU A 164 -1.60 31.25 5.93
N ILE A 165 -1.15 30.07 5.51
CA ILE A 165 -1.95 28.84 5.61
C ILE A 165 -1.35 27.99 6.73
N VAL A 166 -2.04 27.96 7.88
CA VAL A 166 -1.80 27.01 8.96
C VAL A 166 -2.71 25.80 8.70
N LEU A 167 -2.15 24.61 8.48
CA LEU A 167 -2.90 23.35 8.43
C LEU A 167 -2.77 22.66 9.79
N THR A 168 -3.91 22.42 10.44
CA THR A 168 -4.03 21.75 11.74
C THR A 168 -4.29 20.25 11.60
N ASP A 169 -3.80 19.49 12.58
CA ASP A 169 -3.84 18.03 12.72
C ASP A 169 -5.24 17.36 12.77
N HIS A 170 -5.35 16.16 12.17
CA HIS A 170 -5.67 14.85 12.80
C HIS A 170 -6.54 13.89 11.96
N GLU A 171 -6.14 12.60 12.05
CA GLU A 171 -6.90 11.33 11.97
C GLU A 171 -7.20 10.67 10.61
N ASP A 172 -6.47 9.57 10.38
CA ASP A 172 -6.79 8.32 9.66
C ASP A 172 -8.03 8.32 8.75
N TYR A 173 -7.84 8.68 7.48
CA TYR A 173 -8.50 8.22 6.24
C TYR A 173 -7.70 8.85 5.07
N PRO A 174 -7.71 8.32 3.82
CA PRO A 174 -6.88 8.84 2.75
C PRO A 174 -7.14 10.34 2.52
N ASP A 175 -6.08 11.05 2.18
CA ASP A 175 -6.03 12.48 1.92
C ASP A 175 -7.34 13.00 1.27
N VAL A 176 -8.11 13.79 2.03
CA VAL A 176 -9.42 14.36 1.64
C VAL A 176 -9.30 15.33 0.44
N SER A 177 -8.11 15.51 -0.12
CA SER A 177 -7.87 16.29 -1.34
C SER A 177 -8.28 15.59 -2.65
N GLU A 178 -8.66 14.30 -2.64
CA GLU A 178 -8.93 13.51 -3.87
C GLU A 178 -10.35 12.91 -4.01
N LEU A 179 -11.34 13.30 -3.18
CA LEU A 179 -12.71 12.84 -3.38
C LEU A 179 -13.26 13.28 -4.75
N VAL A 180 -13.73 12.33 -5.57
CA VAL A 180 -14.31 12.65 -6.87
C VAL A 180 -15.66 13.35 -6.65
N ASP A 181 -15.80 14.54 -7.23
CA ASP A 181 -17.04 15.32 -7.18
C ASP A 181 -18.23 14.48 -7.68
N ARG A 182 -19.30 14.40 -6.88
CA ARG A 182 -20.52 13.69 -7.25
C ARG A 182 -21.09 14.14 -8.61
N THR A 183 -20.93 15.41 -8.97
CA THR A 183 -21.32 15.95 -10.28
C THR A 183 -20.55 15.30 -11.42
N LYS A 184 -19.27 14.97 -11.21
CA LYS A 184 -18.44 14.25 -12.17
C LYS A 184 -18.89 12.80 -12.30
N ILE A 185 -19.16 12.12 -11.17
CA ILE A 185 -19.71 10.76 -11.17
C ILE A 185 -21.01 10.71 -11.99
N LEU A 186 -21.95 11.62 -11.71
CA LEU A 186 -23.23 11.69 -12.45
C LEU A 186 -23.01 11.97 -13.94
N ALA A 187 -22.08 12.86 -14.29
CA ALA A 187 -21.77 13.16 -15.68
C ALA A 187 -21.16 11.97 -16.43
N LEU A 188 -20.35 11.15 -15.76
CA LEU A 188 -19.80 9.91 -16.32
C LEU A 188 -20.90 8.85 -16.47
N ALA A 189 -21.76 8.70 -15.46
CA ALA A 189 -22.87 7.74 -15.46
C ALA A 189 -23.90 8.00 -16.57
N GLU A 190 -24.12 9.27 -16.93
CA GLU A 190 -25.09 9.71 -17.96
C GLU A 190 -24.90 8.98 -19.30
N MET A 191 -23.66 8.59 -19.64
CA MET A 191 -23.35 7.82 -20.86
C MET A 191 -24.16 6.52 -20.95
N PHE A 192 -24.41 5.87 -19.81
CA PHE A 192 -25.11 4.59 -19.72
C PHE A 192 -26.53 4.71 -19.18
N GLU A 193 -27.05 5.93 -19.00
CA GLU A 193 -28.38 6.13 -18.39
C GLU A 193 -29.49 5.44 -19.19
N SER A 194 -29.39 5.46 -20.52
CA SER A 194 -30.35 4.76 -21.39
C SER A 194 -30.32 3.23 -21.25
N GLU A 195 -29.21 2.68 -20.75
CA GLU A 195 -28.98 1.25 -20.52
C GLU A 195 -29.15 0.84 -19.04
N ARG A 196 -29.33 1.79 -18.12
CA ARG A 196 -29.45 1.55 -16.67
C ARG A 196 -30.44 0.42 -16.33
N SER A 197 -31.60 0.41 -16.97
CA SER A 197 -32.62 -0.62 -16.72
C SER A 197 -32.21 -2.01 -17.18
N ASN A 198 -31.43 -2.12 -18.26
CA ASN A 198 -30.92 -3.41 -18.73
C ASN A 198 -29.75 -3.86 -17.84
N PHE A 199 -28.83 -2.93 -17.52
CA PHE A 199 -27.73 -3.14 -16.59
C PHE A 199 -28.20 -3.74 -15.27
N LEU A 200 -29.21 -3.11 -14.63
CA LEU A 200 -29.77 -3.59 -13.36
C LEU A 200 -30.44 -4.97 -13.48
N ARG A 201 -31.05 -5.30 -14.61
CA ARG A 201 -31.67 -6.63 -14.82
C ARG A 201 -30.62 -7.72 -14.95
N ASP A 202 -29.57 -7.45 -15.72
CA ASP A 202 -28.46 -8.37 -15.94
C ASP A 202 -27.66 -8.58 -14.64
N LEU A 203 -27.42 -7.49 -13.89
CA LEU A 203 -26.81 -7.56 -12.56
C LEU A 203 -27.68 -8.36 -11.58
N ALA A 204 -28.98 -8.07 -11.49
CA ALA A 204 -29.90 -8.82 -10.64
C ALA A 204 -29.91 -10.32 -10.97
N LEU A 205 -29.82 -10.67 -12.26
CA LEU A 205 -29.77 -12.05 -12.70
C LEU A 205 -28.51 -12.75 -12.18
N LEU A 206 -27.33 -12.15 -12.31
CA LEU A 206 -26.08 -12.72 -11.77
C LEU A 206 -26.08 -12.77 -10.24
N CYS A 207 -26.52 -11.71 -9.57
CA CYS A 207 -26.63 -11.66 -8.11
C CYS A 207 -27.63 -12.69 -7.56
N SER A 208 -28.61 -13.14 -8.36
CA SER A 208 -29.54 -14.20 -7.95
C SER A 208 -28.93 -15.61 -7.86
N ILE A 209 -27.70 -15.77 -8.31
CA ILE A 209 -26.99 -17.05 -8.31
C ILE A 209 -26.05 -17.11 -7.10
N PRO A 210 -26.27 -18.02 -6.14
CA PRO A 210 -25.38 -18.23 -5.00
C PRO A 210 -24.12 -19.00 -5.41
N SER A 211 -23.29 -18.38 -6.25
CA SER A 211 -22.03 -18.89 -6.79
C SER A 211 -20.91 -18.95 -5.76
N VAL A 212 -21.21 -19.42 -4.55
CA VAL A 212 -20.21 -19.74 -3.53
C VAL A 212 -19.45 -21.00 -3.96
N ASP A 213 -18.15 -21.06 -3.70
CA ASP A 213 -17.34 -22.25 -3.97
C ASP A 213 -18.02 -23.51 -3.37
N GLY A 214 -18.32 -24.44 -4.27
CA GLY A 214 -19.10 -25.62 -3.99
C GLY A 214 -18.29 -26.90 -4.13
N LYS A 215 -18.92 -28.02 -3.77
CA LYS A 215 -18.33 -29.34 -4.00
C LYS A 215 -18.19 -29.57 -5.52
N PRO A 216 -17.00 -30.00 -6.01
CA PRO A 216 -16.82 -30.35 -7.42
C PRO A 216 -17.81 -31.43 -7.87
N GLU A 217 -18.34 -31.26 -9.08
CA GLU A 217 -19.20 -32.22 -9.76
C GLU A 217 -18.79 -32.42 -11.22
N GLU A 218 -19.43 -33.38 -11.91
CA GLU A 218 -19.21 -33.61 -13.34
C GLU A 218 -19.50 -32.33 -14.14
N ASP A 219 -18.51 -31.89 -14.92
CA ASP A 219 -18.49 -30.63 -15.67
C ASP A 219 -18.74 -29.37 -14.82
N ALA A 220 -18.52 -29.40 -13.51
CA ALA A 220 -18.69 -28.27 -12.61
C ALA A 220 -17.58 -28.28 -11.53
N PRO A 221 -16.35 -27.85 -11.88
CA PRO A 221 -15.16 -28.02 -11.05
C PRO A 221 -15.27 -27.33 -9.68
N PHE A 222 -15.96 -26.20 -9.60
CA PHE A 222 -16.19 -25.43 -8.37
C PHE A 222 -17.65 -25.50 -7.90
N GLY A 223 -18.39 -26.51 -8.36
CA GLY A 223 -19.79 -26.73 -8.04
C GLY A 223 -20.78 -26.12 -9.03
N ARG A 224 -22.04 -26.54 -8.88
CA ARG A 224 -23.12 -26.25 -9.84
C ARG A 224 -23.43 -24.76 -9.99
N GLU A 225 -23.38 -24.02 -8.89
CA GLU A 225 -23.78 -22.61 -8.86
C GLU A 225 -22.70 -21.72 -9.50
N ALA A 226 -21.41 -22.01 -9.27
CA ALA A 226 -20.29 -21.38 -9.97
C ALA A 226 -20.41 -21.57 -11.50
N LYS A 227 -20.65 -22.82 -11.94
CA LYS A 227 -20.95 -23.10 -13.35
C LYS A 227 -22.18 -22.33 -13.86
N ARG A 228 -23.26 -22.26 -13.07
CA ARG A 228 -24.48 -21.55 -13.49
C ARG A 228 -24.23 -20.06 -13.68
N ALA A 229 -23.44 -19.44 -12.80
CA ALA A 229 -23.06 -18.03 -12.96
C ALA A 229 -22.26 -17.81 -14.25
N LEU A 230 -21.27 -18.66 -14.51
CA LEU A 230 -20.48 -18.62 -15.75
C LEU A 230 -21.34 -18.77 -17.00
N VAL A 231 -22.19 -19.79 -17.08
CA VAL A 231 -23.08 -19.99 -18.24
C VAL A 231 -24.02 -18.81 -18.42
N THR A 232 -24.56 -18.28 -17.32
CA THR A 232 -25.46 -17.11 -17.36
C THR A 232 -24.75 -15.86 -17.90
N PHE A 233 -23.50 -15.64 -17.50
CA PHE A 233 -22.67 -14.57 -18.04
C PHE A 233 -22.38 -14.76 -19.54
N LEU A 234 -22.01 -15.98 -19.96
CA LEU A 234 -21.71 -16.25 -21.37
C LEU A 234 -22.94 -16.10 -22.27
N ASP A 235 -24.11 -16.56 -21.80
CA ASP A 235 -25.39 -16.33 -22.48
C ASP A 235 -25.71 -14.83 -22.57
N MET A 236 -25.40 -14.06 -21.52
CA MET A 236 -25.57 -12.61 -21.52
C MET A 236 -24.67 -11.93 -22.55
N ALA A 237 -23.39 -12.32 -22.63
CA ALA A 237 -22.44 -11.82 -23.61
C ALA A 237 -22.82 -12.17 -25.05
N ASP A 238 -23.21 -13.42 -25.31
CA ASP A 238 -23.65 -13.86 -26.65
C ASP A 238 -24.87 -13.06 -27.14
N ARG A 239 -25.85 -12.81 -26.26
CA ARG A 239 -27.01 -11.95 -26.58
C ARG A 239 -26.62 -10.52 -26.93
N MET A 240 -25.50 -10.02 -26.40
CA MET A 240 -24.96 -8.68 -26.69
C MET A 240 -24.10 -8.66 -27.96
N GLY A 241 -23.87 -9.81 -28.60
CA GLY A 241 -23.15 -9.91 -29.87
C GLY A 241 -21.65 -10.19 -29.74
N PHE A 242 -21.15 -10.52 -28.54
CA PHE A 242 -19.76 -10.91 -28.34
C PHE A 242 -19.50 -12.35 -28.76
N HIS A 243 -18.24 -12.66 -29.08
CA HIS A 243 -17.80 -14.05 -29.11
C HIS A 243 -17.64 -14.57 -27.69
N ALA A 244 -18.60 -15.38 -27.23
CA ALA A 244 -18.59 -15.96 -25.89
C ALA A 244 -17.98 -17.37 -25.87
N VAL A 245 -17.01 -17.61 -24.99
CA VAL A 245 -16.29 -18.88 -24.89
C VAL A 245 -16.31 -19.40 -23.45
N ASN A 246 -16.63 -20.69 -23.31
CA ASN A 246 -16.52 -21.43 -22.05
C ASN A 246 -15.22 -22.24 -22.04
N VAL A 247 -14.40 -22.04 -21.02
CA VAL A 247 -13.12 -22.74 -20.82
C VAL A 247 -13.31 -23.79 -19.73
N ASP A 248 -13.75 -24.98 -20.16
CA ASP A 248 -13.96 -26.18 -19.33
C ASP A 248 -14.83 -25.99 -18.06
N ASN A 249 -15.64 -24.94 -18.01
CA ASN A 249 -16.39 -24.48 -16.84
C ASN A 249 -15.52 -24.02 -15.65
N TYR A 250 -14.22 -23.80 -15.88
CA TYR A 250 -13.32 -23.14 -14.93
C TYR A 250 -13.42 -21.62 -15.07
N ALA A 251 -13.41 -21.15 -16.31
CA ALA A 251 -13.44 -19.75 -16.67
C ALA A 251 -14.23 -19.57 -17.98
N GLY A 252 -14.40 -18.34 -18.42
CA GLY A 252 -14.90 -18.02 -19.74
C GLY A 252 -14.59 -16.59 -20.12
N TYR A 253 -14.97 -16.20 -21.32
CA TYR A 253 -14.79 -14.83 -21.76
C TYR A 253 -15.80 -14.37 -22.81
N ALA A 254 -15.98 -13.06 -22.86
CA ALA A 254 -16.61 -12.33 -23.96
C ALA A 254 -15.52 -11.59 -24.75
N GLU A 255 -15.52 -11.72 -26.08
CA GLU A 255 -14.50 -11.12 -26.94
C GLU A 255 -15.10 -10.29 -28.09
N MET A 256 -14.42 -9.20 -28.46
CA MET A 256 -14.67 -8.41 -29.67
C MET A 256 -13.37 -8.01 -30.37
N GLY A 257 -13.48 -7.65 -31.66
CA GLY A 257 -12.34 -7.27 -32.51
C GLY A 257 -11.66 -8.47 -33.17
N ASP A 258 -10.75 -8.19 -34.10
CA ASP A 258 -10.06 -9.21 -34.92
C ASP A 258 -8.53 -9.05 -34.92
N GLY A 259 -7.97 -8.26 -33.99
CA GLY A 259 -6.53 -8.00 -33.87
C GLY A 259 -5.72 -9.23 -33.44
N ASP A 260 -4.43 -9.27 -33.78
CA ASP A 260 -3.56 -10.39 -33.43
C ASP A 260 -3.29 -10.46 -31.91
N ASP A 261 -3.02 -9.33 -31.27
CA ASP A 261 -2.86 -9.22 -29.81
C ASP A 261 -4.21 -8.98 -29.12
N MET A 262 -4.27 -9.21 -27.80
CA MET A 262 -5.48 -9.05 -26.99
C MET A 262 -5.21 -8.26 -25.70
N VAL A 263 -6.07 -7.27 -25.42
CA VAL A 263 -6.14 -6.59 -24.11
C VAL A 263 -7.35 -7.08 -23.32
N ALA A 264 -7.21 -7.14 -21.99
CA ALA A 264 -8.24 -7.73 -21.15
C ALA A 264 -8.73 -6.83 -20.02
N VAL A 265 -9.99 -7.04 -19.68
CA VAL A 265 -10.51 -6.79 -18.33
C VAL A 265 -10.78 -8.15 -17.69
N VAL A 266 -10.35 -8.34 -16.45
CA VAL A 266 -10.50 -9.60 -15.70
C VAL A 266 -11.45 -9.38 -14.54
N CYS A 267 -12.39 -10.30 -14.35
CA CYS A 267 -13.40 -10.28 -13.29
C CYS A 267 -13.66 -11.69 -12.76
N HIS A 268 -14.38 -11.82 -11.66
CA HIS A 268 -14.86 -13.12 -11.17
C HIS A 268 -16.37 -13.13 -10.90
N LEU A 269 -16.91 -14.35 -10.89
CA LEU A 269 -18.35 -14.61 -10.73
C LEU A 269 -18.67 -15.40 -9.46
N ASP A 270 -17.67 -16.02 -8.84
CA ASP A 270 -17.83 -16.61 -7.51
C ASP A 270 -17.86 -15.53 -6.44
N VAL A 271 -18.45 -15.88 -5.29
CA VAL A 271 -18.65 -14.97 -4.16
C VAL A 271 -18.33 -15.67 -2.84
N VAL A 272 -17.88 -14.92 -1.83
CA VAL A 272 -17.74 -15.47 -0.47
C VAL A 272 -19.07 -16.01 0.11
N PRO A 273 -18.99 -16.97 1.06
CA PRO A 273 -20.17 -17.42 1.81
C PRO A 273 -20.97 -16.29 2.47
N VAL A 274 -22.26 -16.54 2.66
CA VAL A 274 -23.15 -15.63 3.39
C VAL A 274 -22.99 -15.85 4.90
N GLY A 275 -22.51 -14.82 5.59
CA GLY A 275 -22.47 -14.76 7.05
C GLY A 275 -23.81 -14.36 7.69
N SER A 276 -23.84 -14.22 9.02
CA SER A 276 -24.98 -13.63 9.74
C SER A 276 -25.05 -12.11 9.55
N GLY A 277 -26.23 -11.51 9.76
CA GLY A 277 -26.39 -10.05 9.82
C GLY A 277 -27.03 -9.42 8.59
N TRP A 278 -27.48 -10.22 7.62
CA TRP A 278 -28.26 -9.73 6.48
C TRP A 278 -29.69 -9.39 6.87
N ASP A 279 -30.16 -8.23 6.42
CA ASP A 279 -31.53 -7.77 6.68
C ASP A 279 -32.55 -8.40 5.71
N ALA A 280 -32.08 -8.82 4.54
CA ALA A 280 -32.86 -9.46 3.48
C ALA A 280 -32.12 -10.67 2.89
N ASP A 281 -32.76 -11.37 1.96
CA ASP A 281 -32.11 -12.48 1.24
C ASP A 281 -30.93 -11.94 0.40
N PRO A 282 -29.68 -12.37 0.66
CA PRO A 282 -28.48 -11.87 -0.02
C PRO A 282 -28.49 -12.08 -1.54
N PHE A 283 -29.24 -13.07 -2.03
CA PHE A 283 -29.34 -13.39 -3.45
C PHE A 283 -30.63 -12.86 -4.08
N THR A 284 -31.32 -11.94 -3.39
CA THR A 284 -32.42 -11.17 -3.96
C THR A 284 -32.03 -9.70 -3.95
N MET A 285 -31.60 -9.18 -5.11
CA MET A 285 -31.16 -7.80 -5.21
C MET A 285 -32.28 -6.81 -4.87
N SER A 286 -32.04 -5.94 -3.89
CA SER A 286 -32.89 -4.80 -3.56
C SER A 286 -32.29 -3.51 -4.08
N ILE A 287 -33.17 -2.55 -4.41
CA ILE A 287 -32.77 -1.22 -4.86
C ILE A 287 -33.49 -0.19 -4.00
N GLU A 288 -32.74 0.68 -3.35
CA GLU A 288 -33.25 1.86 -2.63
C GLU A 288 -32.50 3.10 -3.12
N ASP A 289 -33.22 4.00 -3.78
CA ASP A 289 -32.67 5.14 -4.51
C ASP A 289 -31.58 4.72 -5.53
N ASP A 290 -30.32 5.06 -5.29
CA ASP A 290 -29.16 4.72 -6.12
C ASP A 290 -28.38 3.50 -5.59
N MET A 291 -28.83 2.91 -4.49
CA MET A 291 -28.11 1.87 -3.79
C MET A 291 -28.69 0.50 -4.14
N VAL A 292 -27.85 -0.38 -4.65
CA VAL A 292 -28.18 -1.79 -4.88
C VAL A 292 -27.55 -2.65 -3.81
N THR A 293 -28.32 -3.53 -3.17
CA THR A 293 -27.84 -4.43 -2.11
C THR A 293 -28.05 -5.88 -2.54
N ALA A 294 -26.97 -6.65 -2.61
CA ALA A 294 -26.94 -8.09 -2.85
C ALA A 294 -25.51 -8.61 -2.60
N ARG A 295 -25.35 -9.91 -2.37
CA ARG A 295 -24.01 -10.51 -2.35
C ARG A 295 -23.39 -10.48 -3.75
N GLY A 296 -22.19 -9.94 -3.83
CA GLY A 296 -21.37 -9.82 -5.03
C GLY A 296 -21.72 -8.63 -5.92
N VAL A 297 -22.52 -7.69 -5.41
CA VAL A 297 -22.88 -6.47 -6.14
C VAL A 297 -21.71 -5.49 -6.23
N MET A 298 -20.82 -5.48 -5.24
CA MET A 298 -19.56 -4.74 -5.27
C MET A 298 -18.41 -5.65 -5.71
N ASP A 299 -18.40 -6.91 -5.25
CA ASP A 299 -17.28 -7.84 -5.43
C ASP A 299 -17.77 -9.22 -5.92
N ASP A 300 -17.78 -9.53 -7.23
CA ASP A 300 -17.31 -8.70 -8.36
C ASP A 300 -18.33 -8.72 -9.53
N LYS A 301 -19.58 -9.08 -9.27
CA LYS A 301 -20.61 -9.15 -10.33
C LYS A 301 -21.02 -7.78 -10.84
N GLY A 302 -21.10 -6.77 -9.97
CA GLY A 302 -21.37 -5.39 -10.37
C GLY A 302 -20.31 -4.83 -11.32
N PRO A 303 -19.02 -4.84 -10.92
CA PRO A 303 -17.93 -4.41 -11.79
C PRO A 303 -17.83 -5.25 -13.07
N CYS A 304 -18.04 -6.58 -13.00
CA CYS A 304 -18.07 -7.45 -14.17
C CYS A 304 -19.14 -7.02 -15.20
N VAL A 305 -20.36 -6.73 -14.74
CA VAL A 305 -21.43 -6.22 -15.63
C VAL A 305 -21.09 -4.82 -16.14
N ALA A 306 -20.45 -3.96 -15.34
CA ALA A 306 -20.00 -2.64 -15.78
C ALA A 306 -18.97 -2.74 -16.91
N ALA A 307 -17.99 -3.64 -16.78
CA ALA A 307 -17.02 -3.94 -17.82
C ALA A 307 -17.67 -4.51 -19.10
N LEU A 308 -18.66 -5.39 -18.96
CA LEU A 308 -19.41 -5.94 -20.11
C LEU A 308 -20.18 -4.84 -20.87
N TYR A 309 -20.84 -3.93 -20.15
CA TYR A 309 -21.56 -2.80 -20.77
C TYR A 309 -20.60 -1.77 -21.39
N ALA A 310 -19.43 -1.56 -20.78
CA ALA A 310 -18.36 -0.75 -21.37
C ALA A 310 -17.91 -1.33 -22.73
N MET A 311 -17.66 -2.64 -22.79
CA MET A 311 -17.36 -3.33 -24.05
C MET A 311 -18.52 -3.26 -25.03
N LYS A 312 -19.77 -3.36 -24.57
CA LYS A 312 -20.94 -3.30 -25.47
C LYS A 312 -21.01 -1.93 -26.15
N SER A 313 -20.74 -0.87 -25.41
CA SER A 313 -20.68 0.48 -25.95
C SER A 313 -19.56 0.66 -26.99
N LEU A 314 -18.44 -0.05 -26.86
CA LEU A 314 -17.39 -0.06 -27.90
C LEU A 314 -17.80 -0.88 -29.12
N LEU A 315 -18.46 -2.01 -28.91
CA LEU A 315 -18.97 -2.87 -30.00
C LEU A 315 -20.01 -2.13 -30.87
N GLU A 316 -20.83 -1.28 -30.25
CA GLU A 316 -21.85 -0.47 -30.92
C GLU A 316 -21.29 0.84 -31.53
N ASP A 317 -20.05 1.22 -31.23
CA ASP A 317 -19.39 2.40 -31.77
C ASP A 317 -18.82 2.11 -33.17
N GLU A 318 -19.60 2.43 -34.21
CA GLU A 318 -19.19 2.22 -35.62
C GLU A 318 -17.91 2.98 -36.01
N THR A 319 -17.43 3.92 -35.19
CA THR A 319 -16.19 4.68 -35.44
C THR A 319 -14.94 4.03 -34.85
N PHE A 320 -15.11 3.03 -34.00
CA PHE A 320 -14.03 2.34 -33.31
C PHE A 320 -13.73 1.00 -34.00
N VAL A 321 -12.49 0.84 -34.46
CA VAL A 321 -11.99 -0.41 -35.03
C VAL A 321 -10.69 -0.74 -34.31
N PRO A 322 -10.73 -1.60 -33.28
CA PRO A 322 -9.59 -1.81 -32.42
C PRO A 322 -8.47 -2.54 -33.16
N SER A 323 -7.22 -2.15 -32.89
CA SER A 323 -6.04 -2.84 -33.45
C SER A 323 -5.74 -4.16 -32.74
N LYS A 324 -6.21 -4.31 -31.50
CA LYS A 324 -6.13 -5.50 -30.66
C LYS A 324 -7.52 -6.04 -30.34
N ARG A 325 -7.67 -7.33 -30.10
CA ARG A 325 -8.90 -7.89 -29.51
C ARG A 325 -9.11 -7.34 -28.09
N ILE A 326 -10.36 -7.23 -27.69
CA ILE A 326 -10.75 -6.86 -26.32
C ILE A 326 -11.49 -8.03 -25.71
N ARG A 327 -11.03 -8.53 -24.56
CA ARG A 327 -11.61 -9.68 -23.87
C ARG A 327 -12.02 -9.31 -22.44
N LEU A 328 -13.26 -9.60 -22.06
CA LEU A 328 -13.65 -9.69 -20.65
C LEU A 328 -13.53 -11.15 -20.22
N ILE A 329 -12.53 -11.43 -19.38
CA ILE A 329 -12.23 -12.76 -18.85
C ILE A 329 -12.90 -12.89 -17.49
N VAL A 330 -13.67 -13.96 -17.29
CA VAL A 330 -14.36 -14.25 -16.03
C VAL A 330 -13.90 -15.55 -15.40
N GLY A 331 -13.52 -15.49 -14.12
CA GLY A 331 -13.25 -16.65 -13.29
C GLY A 331 -14.44 -17.09 -12.44
N THR A 332 -14.30 -18.25 -11.80
CA THR A 332 -15.35 -18.85 -10.95
C THR A 332 -14.81 -19.44 -9.65
N ASN A 333 -13.58 -19.04 -9.26
CA ASN A 333 -12.93 -19.52 -8.05
C ASN A 333 -11.88 -18.55 -7.49
N GLU A 334 -12.06 -17.25 -7.69
CA GLU A 334 -11.12 -16.24 -7.17
C GLU A 334 -10.98 -16.36 -5.65
N GLU A 335 -12.14 -16.39 -4.96
CA GLU A 335 -12.33 -16.27 -3.51
C GLU A 335 -11.78 -17.48 -2.73
N LYS A 336 -11.29 -18.49 -3.46
CA LYS A 336 -10.70 -19.72 -2.93
C LYS A 336 -9.41 -20.12 -3.63
N GLY A 337 -8.62 -19.13 -4.04
CA GLY A 337 -7.24 -19.35 -4.50
C GLY A 337 -7.09 -19.39 -6.03
N SER A 338 -8.08 -18.93 -6.77
CA SER A 338 -7.98 -18.62 -8.21
C SER A 338 -7.56 -19.81 -9.11
N ALA A 339 -7.92 -21.04 -8.75
CA ALA A 339 -7.60 -22.22 -9.56
C ALA A 339 -8.22 -22.17 -10.97
N CYS A 340 -9.31 -21.41 -11.14
CA CYS A 340 -9.91 -21.10 -12.43
C CYS A 340 -8.94 -20.42 -13.41
N MET A 341 -8.16 -19.44 -12.94
CA MET A 341 -7.20 -18.73 -13.78
C MET A 341 -5.91 -19.49 -13.98
N ALA A 342 -5.51 -20.34 -13.03
CA ALA A 342 -4.44 -21.30 -13.26
C ALA A 342 -4.76 -22.19 -14.47
N HIS A 343 -5.99 -22.72 -14.55
CA HIS A 343 -6.46 -23.50 -15.69
C HIS A 343 -6.54 -22.66 -16.98
N TYR A 344 -7.06 -21.44 -16.92
CA TYR A 344 -7.11 -20.53 -18.07
C TYR A 344 -5.71 -20.32 -18.68
N ARG A 345 -4.69 -20.04 -17.85
CA ARG A 345 -3.30 -19.81 -18.31
C ARG A 345 -2.67 -21.00 -19.04
N GLU A 346 -3.15 -22.21 -18.80
CA GLU A 346 -2.62 -23.41 -19.44
C GLU A 346 -3.18 -23.62 -20.86
N ILE A 347 -4.33 -23.02 -21.17
CA ILE A 347 -5.13 -23.34 -22.37
C ILE A 347 -5.30 -22.14 -23.28
N GLU A 348 -5.52 -20.96 -22.71
CA GLU A 348 -5.92 -19.75 -23.42
C GLU A 348 -4.78 -18.74 -23.56
N GLU A 349 -5.00 -17.76 -24.43
CA GLU A 349 -4.09 -16.64 -24.65
C GLU A 349 -4.04 -15.70 -23.44
N ILE A 350 -2.82 -15.23 -23.16
CA ILE A 350 -2.53 -14.26 -22.11
C ILE A 350 -2.58 -12.84 -22.68
N PRO A 351 -3.27 -11.90 -22.01
CA PRO A 351 -3.36 -10.52 -22.48
C PRO A 351 -1.99 -9.82 -22.50
N VAL A 352 -1.79 -8.95 -23.49
CA VAL A 352 -0.58 -8.12 -23.58
C VAL A 352 -0.61 -6.95 -22.59
N ALA A 353 -1.81 -6.52 -22.21
CA ALA A 353 -2.08 -5.51 -21.20
C ALA A 353 -3.53 -5.63 -20.74
N GLY A 354 -3.83 -5.19 -19.51
CA GLY A 354 -5.19 -5.19 -19.02
C GLY A 354 -5.30 -4.77 -17.57
N PHE A 355 -6.51 -4.88 -17.04
CA PHE A 355 -6.79 -4.57 -15.64
C PHE A 355 -7.86 -5.50 -15.07
N THR A 356 -7.91 -5.62 -13.74
CA THR A 356 -9.06 -6.20 -13.06
C THR A 356 -10.00 -5.09 -12.60
N ALA A 357 -11.31 -5.33 -12.73
CA ALA A 357 -12.35 -4.48 -12.16
C ALA A 357 -12.71 -4.89 -10.71
N ASP A 358 -11.99 -5.84 -10.13
CA ASP A 358 -11.98 -6.15 -8.71
C ASP A 358 -10.87 -5.32 -8.01
N ALA A 359 -11.09 -4.01 -7.89
CA ALA A 359 -10.11 -3.09 -7.34
C ALA A 359 -10.70 -1.74 -6.89
N GLN A 360 -9.82 -0.87 -6.43
CA GLN A 360 -10.09 0.55 -6.21
C GLN A 360 -9.52 1.39 -7.36
N PHE A 361 -10.08 2.57 -7.57
CA PHE A 361 -9.49 3.64 -8.37
C PHE A 361 -8.64 4.56 -7.47
N PRO A 362 -7.60 5.23 -8.00
CA PRO A 362 -6.98 5.06 -9.34
C PRO A 362 -6.26 3.71 -9.50
N ALA A 363 -5.51 3.51 -10.60
CA ALA A 363 -4.87 2.23 -10.91
C ALA A 363 -3.92 1.75 -9.80
N ILE A 364 -3.96 0.46 -9.49
CA ILE A 364 -3.12 -0.22 -8.50
C ILE A 364 -1.96 -0.89 -9.23
N TYR A 365 -0.81 -0.23 -9.29
CA TYR A 365 0.36 -0.72 -10.03
C TYR A 365 1.16 -1.76 -9.24
N ALA A 366 0.99 -1.81 -7.92
CA ALA A 366 1.77 -2.69 -7.06
C ALA A 366 0.97 -3.22 -5.88
N GLU A 367 1.25 -4.47 -5.52
CA GLU A 367 0.62 -5.15 -4.42
C GLU A 367 1.66 -5.98 -3.66
N LYS A 368 1.73 -5.82 -2.33
CA LYS A 368 2.72 -6.52 -1.47
C LYS A 368 2.65 -8.03 -1.62
N GLY A 369 3.77 -8.72 -1.47
CA GLY A 369 3.75 -10.17 -1.31
C GLY A 369 3.01 -10.56 -0.03
N ASN A 370 2.42 -11.76 -0.01
CA ASN A 370 1.71 -12.29 1.16
C ASN A 370 2.16 -13.72 1.41
N ALA A 371 2.86 -13.93 2.52
CA ALA A 371 3.37 -15.24 2.91
C ALA A 371 2.76 -15.70 4.23
N THR A 372 2.55 -17.01 4.34
CA THR A 372 2.24 -17.66 5.61
C THR A 372 3.42 -18.53 6.03
N ILE A 373 4.08 -18.14 7.13
CA ILE A 373 5.23 -18.82 7.69
C ILE A 373 4.78 -19.58 8.94
N GLU A 374 5.02 -20.89 8.98
CA GLU A 374 4.80 -21.71 10.16
C GLU A 374 6.11 -21.86 10.96
N LEU A 375 6.04 -21.50 12.24
CA LEU A 375 7.10 -21.68 13.21
C LEU A 375 6.74 -22.85 14.13
N VAL A 376 7.60 -23.85 14.21
CA VAL A 376 7.40 -25.03 15.07
C VAL A 376 8.54 -25.14 16.08
N GLN A 377 8.20 -25.20 17.37
CA GLN A 377 9.13 -25.48 18.44
C GLN A 377 8.74 -26.78 19.15
N LYS A 378 9.66 -27.74 19.23
CA LYS A 378 9.43 -28.97 20.00
C LYS A 378 9.39 -28.69 21.50
N ARG A 379 8.45 -29.29 22.22
CA ARG A 379 8.28 -29.11 23.67
C ARG A 379 9.19 -30.02 24.49
N GLU A 380 9.56 -29.54 25.67
CA GLU A 380 10.34 -30.24 26.67
C GLU A 380 9.59 -30.33 27.99
N GLN A 381 10.08 -31.21 28.86
CA GLN A 381 9.38 -31.56 30.10
C GLN A 381 9.24 -30.37 31.06
N ASP A 382 10.17 -29.42 31.00
CA ASP A 382 10.23 -28.21 31.83
C ASP A 382 9.35 -27.06 31.31
N ASP A 383 8.82 -27.13 30.09
CA ASP A 383 7.96 -26.07 29.55
C ASP A 383 6.61 -26.02 30.31
N ALA A 384 6.24 -24.88 30.87
CA ALA A 384 5.11 -24.77 31.82
C ALA A 384 3.71 -24.82 31.16
N ILE A 385 3.56 -24.41 29.89
CA ILE A 385 2.28 -24.51 29.18
C ILE A 385 2.00 -25.98 28.83
N GLN A 386 0.81 -26.46 29.23
CA GLN A 386 0.28 -27.77 28.82
C GLN A 386 -0.50 -27.67 27.51
N GLN A 387 -1.30 -26.62 27.34
CA GLN A 387 -2.11 -26.45 26.15
C GLN A 387 -2.35 -24.97 25.87
N ALA A 388 -2.29 -24.55 24.60
CA ALA A 388 -2.76 -23.24 24.18
C ALA A 388 -3.43 -23.30 22.80
N SER A 389 -4.40 -22.42 22.56
CA SER A 389 -5.05 -22.26 21.26
C SER A 389 -5.50 -20.83 21.06
N ALA A 390 -5.20 -20.25 19.89
CA ALA A 390 -5.60 -18.90 19.52
C ALA A 390 -5.81 -18.79 18.00
N GLY A 391 -6.72 -17.88 17.63
CA GLY A 391 -7.00 -17.51 16.24
C GLY A 391 -7.94 -18.46 15.49
N GLU A 392 -8.60 -17.92 14.47
CA GLU A 392 -9.53 -18.65 13.61
C GLU A 392 -9.01 -18.78 12.17
N ALA A 393 -8.21 -17.81 11.71
CA ALA A 393 -7.53 -17.83 10.42
C ALA A 393 -6.19 -17.08 10.50
N HIS A 394 -5.24 -17.43 9.64
CA HIS A 394 -3.89 -16.82 9.61
C HIS A 394 -3.93 -15.34 9.17
N ASN A 395 -4.89 -14.97 8.33
CA ASN A 395 -5.09 -13.62 7.81
C ASN A 395 -5.88 -12.68 8.75
N MET A 396 -6.04 -13.05 10.03
CA MET A 396 -6.71 -12.21 11.04
C MET A 396 -5.86 -12.06 12.30
N VAL A 397 -5.93 -10.88 12.92
CA VAL A 397 -5.44 -10.68 14.28
C VAL A 397 -6.34 -11.46 15.25
N PRO A 398 -5.79 -12.35 16.07
CA PRO A 398 -6.59 -13.20 16.96
C PRO A 398 -7.21 -12.37 18.08
N GLY A 399 -8.55 -12.36 18.15
CA GLY A 399 -9.30 -11.72 19.23
C GLY A 399 -9.36 -12.53 20.52
N ARG A 400 -8.86 -13.78 20.53
CA ARG A 400 -8.86 -14.64 21.72
C ARG A 400 -7.69 -15.61 21.71
N CYS A 401 -7.06 -15.78 22.86
CA CYS A 401 -6.07 -16.81 23.16
C CYS A 401 -6.44 -17.53 24.46
N THR A 402 -6.45 -18.85 24.45
CA THR A 402 -6.68 -19.68 25.64
C THR A 402 -5.40 -20.42 26.00
N VAL A 403 -5.02 -20.42 27.27
CA VAL A 403 -3.81 -21.07 27.75
C VAL A 403 -4.12 -21.86 29.02
N ARG A 404 -3.61 -23.09 29.12
CA ARG A 404 -3.63 -23.92 30.32
C ARG A 404 -2.20 -24.28 30.69
N LEU A 405 -1.75 -23.84 31.86
CA LEU A 405 -0.49 -24.28 32.46
C LEU A 405 -0.65 -25.67 33.09
N LYS A 406 0.46 -26.37 33.30
CA LYS A 406 0.48 -27.62 34.07
C LYS A 406 -0.12 -27.40 35.46
N ASP A 407 -1.07 -28.25 35.84
CA ASP A 407 -1.77 -28.19 37.14
C ASP A 407 -2.57 -26.89 37.43
N ALA A 408 -2.91 -26.11 36.40
CA ALA A 408 -3.71 -24.88 36.53
C ALA A 408 -5.02 -24.94 35.70
N GLU A 409 -5.95 -24.02 36.00
CA GLU A 409 -7.14 -23.80 35.18
C GLU A 409 -6.78 -23.07 33.86
N THR A 410 -7.66 -23.19 32.86
CA THR A 410 -7.52 -22.45 31.61
C THR A 410 -7.79 -20.97 31.82
N VAL A 411 -6.88 -20.13 31.36
CA VAL A 411 -7.01 -18.68 31.33
C VAL A 411 -7.28 -18.24 29.90
N THR A 412 -8.14 -17.24 29.73
CA THR A 412 -8.45 -16.62 28.45
C THR A 412 -7.91 -15.20 28.43
N TYR A 413 -7.25 -14.85 27.33
CA TYR A 413 -6.80 -13.51 27.00
C TYR A 413 -7.63 -13.03 25.81
N ASP A 414 -8.28 -11.89 25.97
CA ASP A 414 -9.08 -11.27 24.93
C ASP A 414 -8.27 -10.17 24.23
N GLY A 415 -8.52 -10.04 22.93
CA GLY A 415 -7.95 -9.02 22.06
C GLY A 415 -9.02 -8.44 21.15
N THR A 416 -8.59 -7.73 20.12
CA THR A 416 -9.48 -7.11 19.11
C THR A 416 -9.10 -7.64 17.74
N ILE A 417 -10.07 -8.20 17.03
CA ILE A 417 -9.89 -8.73 15.67
C ILE A 417 -9.66 -7.58 14.69
N ALA A 418 -8.70 -7.75 13.80
CA ALA A 418 -8.44 -6.87 12.66
C ALA A 418 -7.88 -7.72 11.50
N HIS A 419 -7.80 -7.14 10.30
CA HIS A 419 -7.18 -7.79 9.15
C HIS A 419 -5.66 -7.89 9.34
N ALA A 420 -5.04 -9.00 8.93
CA ALA A 420 -3.59 -9.22 9.12
C ALA A 420 -2.69 -8.27 8.33
N SER A 421 -3.21 -7.56 7.31
CA SER A 421 -2.45 -6.53 6.58
C SER A 421 -2.40 -5.18 7.30
N THR A 422 -3.24 -4.99 8.32
CA THR A 422 -3.29 -3.78 9.17
C THR A 422 -3.39 -4.21 10.64
N PRO A 423 -2.42 -4.98 11.15
CA PRO A 423 -2.51 -5.55 12.49
C PRO A 423 -2.54 -4.47 13.60
N GLU A 424 -2.10 -3.25 13.31
CA GLU A 424 -2.16 -2.06 14.18
C GLU A 424 -3.59 -1.66 14.58
N ASN A 425 -4.60 -2.04 13.78
CA ASN A 425 -6.01 -1.80 14.10
C ASN A 425 -6.58 -2.81 15.11
N GLY A 426 -5.83 -3.86 15.43
CA GLY A 426 -6.22 -4.92 16.35
C GLY A 426 -5.42 -4.90 17.65
N VAL A 427 -5.79 -5.81 18.55
CA VAL A 427 -5.00 -6.15 19.74
C VAL A 427 -4.78 -7.65 19.71
N ASN A 428 -3.53 -8.07 19.48
CA ASN A 428 -3.21 -9.49 19.31
C ASN A 428 -3.29 -10.24 20.64
N ALA A 429 -4.28 -11.13 20.78
CA ALA A 429 -4.48 -11.89 22.01
C ALA A 429 -3.34 -12.89 22.31
N ILE A 430 -2.58 -13.32 21.30
CA ILE A 430 -1.39 -14.16 21.50
C ILE A 430 -0.29 -13.33 22.17
N SER A 431 0.03 -12.15 21.63
CA SER A 431 1.03 -11.26 22.21
C SER A 431 0.70 -10.88 23.66
N ALA A 432 -0.56 -10.55 23.93
CA ALA A 432 -1.03 -10.28 25.29
C ALA A 432 -0.85 -11.49 26.23
N ALA A 433 -1.17 -12.70 25.76
CA ALA A 433 -0.99 -13.92 26.54
C ALA A 433 0.50 -14.20 26.83
N MET A 434 1.36 -14.11 25.81
CA MET A 434 2.79 -14.40 25.95
C MET A 434 3.48 -13.41 26.88
N GLU A 435 3.14 -12.12 26.82
CA GLU A 435 3.68 -11.10 27.73
C GLU A 435 3.26 -11.36 29.18
N ALA A 436 1.96 -11.62 29.41
CA ALA A 436 1.44 -11.89 30.75
C ALA A 436 2.05 -13.16 31.36
N LEU A 437 2.22 -14.22 30.56
CA LEU A 437 2.85 -15.46 30.99
C LEU A 437 4.32 -15.27 31.34
N ALA A 438 5.06 -14.43 30.59
CA ALA A 438 6.46 -14.14 30.91
C ALA A 438 6.60 -13.51 32.31
N VAL A 439 5.69 -12.61 32.69
CA VAL A 439 5.65 -12.02 34.04
C VAL A 439 5.30 -13.08 35.08
N GLN A 440 4.23 -13.85 34.86
CA GLN A 440 3.77 -14.88 35.79
C GLN A 440 4.83 -15.96 36.05
N MET A 441 5.47 -16.46 34.99
CA MET A 441 6.49 -17.50 35.08
C MET A 441 7.73 -17.01 35.84
N LYS A 442 8.15 -15.76 35.61
CA LYS A 442 9.23 -15.13 36.36
C LYS A 442 8.94 -15.04 37.86
N GLU A 443 7.70 -14.72 38.23
CA GLU A 443 7.27 -14.66 39.64
C GLU A 443 7.18 -16.05 40.28
N ALA A 444 6.73 -17.06 39.53
CA ALA A 444 6.61 -18.44 39.98
C ALA A 444 7.95 -19.21 39.99
N GLY A 445 8.98 -18.71 39.31
CA GLY A 445 10.22 -19.45 39.05
C GLY A 445 10.03 -20.60 38.06
N GLU A 446 9.03 -20.49 37.19
CA GLU A 446 8.73 -21.41 36.11
C GLU A 446 9.33 -20.91 34.80
N ARG A 447 9.32 -21.75 33.76
CA ARG A 447 9.87 -21.42 32.45
C ARG A 447 9.03 -22.03 31.35
N ASP A 448 9.00 -21.36 30.21
CA ASP A 448 8.48 -21.91 28.97
C ASP A 448 9.29 -21.35 27.79
N ARG A 449 9.97 -22.22 27.04
CA ARG A 449 10.88 -21.81 25.98
C ARG A 449 10.14 -21.14 24.81
N PHE A 450 8.88 -21.46 24.60
CA PHE A 450 8.08 -20.81 23.56
C PHE A 450 7.73 -19.39 23.97
N VAL A 451 7.36 -19.18 25.24
CA VAL A 451 7.08 -17.84 25.78
C VAL A 451 8.34 -16.97 25.71
N GLU A 452 9.50 -17.52 26.07
CA GLU A 452 10.78 -16.79 25.97
C GLU A 452 11.10 -16.41 24.52
N PHE A 453 11.06 -17.40 23.61
CA PHE A 453 11.27 -17.19 22.18
C PHE A 453 10.31 -16.13 21.61
N PHE A 454 9.02 -16.28 21.88
CA PHE A 454 7.99 -15.39 21.36
C PHE A 454 8.22 -13.96 21.83
N ASN A 455 8.40 -13.72 23.13
CA ASN A 455 8.59 -12.36 23.63
C ASN A 455 9.91 -11.73 23.20
N GLN A 456 10.94 -12.54 22.90
CA GLN A 456 12.23 -12.04 22.47
C GLN A 456 12.28 -11.66 20.99
N LEU A 457 11.62 -12.45 20.12
CA LEU A 457 11.75 -12.29 18.67
C LEU A 457 10.47 -11.86 17.95
N ILE A 458 9.31 -11.89 18.62
CA ILE A 458 8.01 -11.55 18.02
C ILE A 458 7.34 -10.46 18.86
N GLY A 459 7.01 -10.77 20.11
CA GLY A 459 6.42 -9.83 21.06
C GLY A 459 5.21 -9.10 20.49
N TRP A 460 5.29 -7.77 20.48
CA TRP A 460 4.28 -6.86 19.93
C TRP A 460 4.72 -6.22 18.60
N GLU A 461 5.82 -6.69 18.00
CA GLU A 461 6.32 -6.13 16.74
C GLU A 461 5.35 -6.44 15.59
N LEU A 462 5.01 -5.39 14.83
CA LEU A 462 4.12 -5.49 13.68
C LEU A 462 4.88 -5.53 12.36
N ASP A 463 6.19 -5.26 12.35
CA ASP A 463 7.06 -5.25 11.17
C ASP A 463 8.00 -6.48 11.11
N GLY A 464 8.10 -7.22 12.22
CA GLY A 464 9.01 -8.35 12.39
C GLY A 464 10.49 -7.96 12.36
N ALA A 465 10.85 -6.77 12.85
CA ALA A 465 12.24 -6.32 12.91
C ALA A 465 13.18 -7.33 13.59
N SER A 466 12.75 -7.90 14.71
CA SER A 466 13.51 -8.93 15.45
C SER A 466 13.59 -10.26 14.73
N LEU A 467 12.67 -10.56 13.80
CA LEU A 467 12.74 -11.69 12.88
C LEU A 467 13.58 -11.41 11.62
N GLY A 468 14.06 -10.18 11.44
CA GLY A 468 14.75 -9.76 10.21
C GLY A 468 13.82 -9.55 9.01
N LEU A 469 12.52 -9.37 9.25
CA LEU A 469 11.49 -9.18 8.21
C LEU A 469 11.21 -7.70 7.90
N ALA A 470 11.59 -6.78 8.80
CA ALA A 470 11.33 -5.35 8.63
C ALA A 470 12.02 -4.78 7.38
N PHE A 471 11.21 -4.28 6.46
CA PHE A 471 11.61 -3.66 5.21
C PHE A 471 10.54 -2.66 4.77
N GLU A 472 10.91 -1.64 4.01
CA GLU A 472 9.99 -0.62 3.51
C GLU A 472 10.40 -0.21 2.10
N ASP A 473 9.43 -0.12 1.19
CA ASP A 473 9.57 0.52 -0.12
C ASP A 473 8.32 1.35 -0.47
N GLU A 474 8.15 1.75 -1.73
CA GLU A 474 6.99 2.54 -2.17
C GLU A 474 5.62 1.85 -2.01
N THR A 475 5.61 0.55 -1.73
CA THR A 475 4.40 -0.22 -1.40
C THR A 475 4.07 -0.21 0.09
N GLY A 476 4.95 0.35 0.93
CA GLY A 476 4.81 0.49 2.37
C GLY A 476 5.69 -0.49 3.16
N GLU A 477 5.52 -0.53 4.48
CA GLU A 477 6.32 -1.36 5.40
C GLU A 477 5.91 -2.84 5.40
N THR A 478 6.82 -3.76 5.72
CA THR A 478 6.45 -5.15 6.05
C THR A 478 5.45 -5.15 7.20
N THR A 479 4.41 -5.97 7.12
CA THR A 479 3.53 -6.25 8.27
C THR A 479 3.58 -7.73 8.63
N VAL A 480 3.58 -8.04 9.93
CA VAL A 480 3.66 -9.38 10.50
C VAL A 480 2.55 -9.54 11.52
N ASN A 481 1.73 -10.57 11.34
CA ASN A 481 0.67 -10.95 12.27
C ASN A 481 0.87 -12.38 12.77
N ALA A 482 1.00 -12.55 14.08
CA ALA A 482 0.85 -13.86 14.73
C ALA A 482 -0.63 -14.25 14.73
N GLY A 483 -1.05 -15.04 13.73
CA GLY A 483 -2.46 -15.27 13.42
C GLY A 483 -3.06 -16.52 14.07
N LEU A 484 -2.28 -17.60 14.19
CA LEU A 484 -2.74 -18.88 14.75
C LEU A 484 -1.70 -19.44 15.72
N LEU A 485 -2.15 -19.92 16.87
CA LEU A 485 -1.30 -20.64 17.84
C LEU A 485 -1.96 -21.95 18.24
N THR A 486 -1.17 -23.03 18.24
CA THR A 486 -1.52 -24.29 18.92
C THR A 486 -0.32 -24.76 19.72
N ILE A 487 -0.51 -25.06 21.00
CA ILE A 487 0.50 -25.70 21.85
C ILE A 487 -0.12 -26.95 22.47
N ASP A 488 0.61 -28.06 22.40
CA ASP A 488 0.31 -29.33 23.08
C ASP A 488 1.55 -29.88 23.81
N ASP A 489 1.51 -31.15 24.22
CA ASP A 489 2.62 -31.80 24.93
C ASP A 489 3.85 -32.06 24.04
N ASP A 490 3.69 -32.08 22.71
CA ASP A 490 4.73 -32.44 21.74
C ASP A 490 5.37 -31.19 21.10
N GLN A 491 4.56 -30.20 20.71
CA GLN A 491 5.02 -29.02 19.96
C GLN A 491 4.21 -27.74 20.24
N ALA A 492 4.85 -26.60 20.01
CA ALA A 492 4.21 -25.31 19.82
C ALA A 492 4.29 -24.93 18.33
N VAL A 493 3.15 -24.61 17.73
CA VAL A 493 3.00 -24.24 16.32
C VAL A 493 2.39 -22.85 16.24
N LEU A 494 3.10 -21.92 15.61
CA LEU A 494 2.68 -20.54 15.40
C LEU A 494 2.66 -20.24 13.89
N SER A 495 1.54 -19.74 13.40
CA SER A 495 1.43 -19.21 12.03
C SER A 495 1.62 -17.70 12.04
N LEU A 496 2.57 -17.22 11.26
CA LEU A 496 2.76 -15.81 10.94
C LEU A 496 2.19 -15.51 9.56
N ASN A 497 1.35 -14.49 9.43
CA ASN A 497 1.02 -13.90 8.13
C ASN A 497 1.93 -12.68 7.92
N VAL A 498 2.64 -12.64 6.80
CA VAL A 498 3.62 -11.62 6.48
C VAL A 498 3.23 -10.94 5.17
N ARG A 499 2.92 -9.65 5.21
CA ARG A 499 2.80 -8.83 3.99
C ARG A 499 4.11 -8.11 3.76
N TYR A 500 4.78 -8.41 2.66
CA TYR A 500 6.14 -7.93 2.42
C TYR A 500 6.22 -7.02 1.18
N PRO A 501 7.04 -5.96 1.20
CA PRO A 501 7.12 -5.02 0.08
C PRO A 501 7.71 -5.66 -1.19
N VAL A 502 7.36 -5.10 -2.34
CA VAL A 502 7.66 -5.70 -3.66
C VAL A 502 9.15 -5.83 -3.97
N SER A 503 9.98 -4.98 -3.35
CA SER A 503 11.43 -4.97 -3.54
C SER A 503 12.18 -5.89 -2.57
N LEU A 504 11.47 -6.57 -1.65
CA LEU A 504 12.08 -7.49 -0.71
C LEU A 504 12.44 -8.82 -1.39
N ASP A 505 13.71 -9.22 -1.31
CA ASP A 505 14.14 -10.57 -1.69
C ASP A 505 13.68 -11.57 -0.61
N PHE A 506 12.44 -12.03 -0.74
CA PHE A 506 11.79 -12.88 0.25
C PHE A 506 12.50 -14.24 0.41
N ASP A 507 13.06 -14.80 -0.67
CA ASP A 507 13.84 -16.05 -0.63
C ASP A 507 15.11 -15.90 0.22
N TYR A 508 15.81 -14.77 0.09
CA TYR A 508 16.98 -14.46 0.92
C TYR A 508 16.59 -14.25 2.39
N VAL A 509 15.49 -13.54 2.62
CA VAL A 509 14.98 -13.27 3.97
C VAL A 509 14.54 -14.56 4.67
N MET A 510 13.84 -15.46 3.97
CA MET A 510 13.44 -16.77 4.51
C MET A 510 14.63 -17.63 4.94
N LYS A 511 15.73 -17.62 4.16
CA LYS A 511 16.98 -18.31 4.55
C LYS A 511 17.57 -17.71 5.83
N SER A 512 17.61 -16.38 5.90
CA SER A 512 18.15 -15.66 7.06
C SER A 512 17.29 -15.90 8.31
N LEU A 513 15.97 -15.98 8.17
CA LEU A 513 15.04 -16.31 9.24
C LEU A 513 15.29 -17.72 9.80
N ILE A 514 15.49 -18.72 8.93
CA ILE A 514 15.79 -20.09 9.35
C ILE A 514 17.08 -20.14 10.18
N GLU A 515 18.13 -19.44 9.74
CA GLU A 515 19.41 -19.36 10.48
C GLU A 515 19.26 -18.65 11.83
N LEU A 516 18.46 -17.58 11.88
CA LEU A 516 18.17 -16.83 13.12
C LEU A 516 17.46 -17.68 14.17
N LEU A 517 16.58 -18.58 13.73
CA LEU A 517 15.71 -19.38 14.60
C LEU A 517 16.36 -20.68 15.09
N GLU A 518 17.42 -21.17 14.43
CA GLU A 518 18.12 -22.41 14.81
C GLU A 518 18.52 -22.45 16.30
N PRO A 519 19.11 -21.38 16.92
CA PRO A 519 19.49 -21.41 18.33
C PRO A 519 18.33 -21.55 19.31
N TYR A 520 17.10 -21.25 18.89
CA TYR A 520 15.88 -21.35 19.70
C TYR A 520 15.20 -22.72 19.55
N GLY A 521 15.74 -23.61 18.72
CA GLY A 521 15.12 -24.90 18.40
C GLY A 521 13.80 -24.74 17.67
N VAL A 522 13.63 -23.65 16.92
CA VAL A 522 12.44 -23.32 16.14
C VAL A 522 12.73 -23.57 14.67
N THR A 523 11.87 -24.31 13.98
CA THR A 523 11.92 -24.46 12.52
C THR A 523 10.91 -23.53 11.87
N ALA A 524 11.32 -22.82 10.81
CA ALA A 524 10.42 -22.03 9.97
C ALA A 524 10.15 -22.73 8.64
N THR A 525 8.89 -22.82 8.25
CA THR A 525 8.46 -23.38 6.96
C THR A 525 7.50 -22.43 6.26
N LEU A 526 7.73 -22.18 4.97
CA LEU A 526 6.79 -21.43 4.14
C LEU A 526 5.62 -22.37 3.78
N LEU A 527 4.42 -22.08 4.28
CA LEU A 527 3.22 -22.86 3.99
C LEU A 527 2.55 -22.42 2.70
N ASP A 528 2.49 -21.11 2.51
CA ASP A 528 1.87 -20.46 1.37
C ASP A 528 2.62 -19.16 1.07
N ASP A 529 2.73 -18.84 -0.21
CA ASP A 529 3.34 -17.60 -0.69
C ASP A 529 2.64 -17.12 -1.94
N MET A 530 2.19 -15.88 -1.87
CA MET A 530 1.65 -15.12 -2.97
C MET A 530 2.67 -14.02 -3.30
N PRO A 531 3.51 -14.22 -4.33
CA PRO A 531 4.56 -13.28 -4.69
C PRO A 531 4.01 -11.89 -5.01
N PRO A 532 4.76 -10.82 -4.73
CA PRO A 532 4.34 -9.44 -5.01
C PRO A 532 3.97 -9.23 -6.47
N LEU A 533 3.03 -8.32 -6.71
CA LEU A 533 2.71 -7.81 -8.03
C LEU A 533 3.34 -6.43 -8.20
N LEU A 534 4.04 -6.20 -9.30
CA LEU A 534 4.62 -4.91 -9.64
C LEU A 534 4.56 -4.70 -11.16
N ILE A 535 3.82 -3.68 -11.57
CA ILE A 535 3.86 -3.13 -12.93
C ILE A 535 4.54 -1.77 -12.86
N PRO A 536 5.60 -1.51 -13.64
CA PRO A 536 6.30 -0.22 -13.59
C PRO A 536 5.35 0.97 -13.79
N LYS A 537 5.46 2.01 -12.96
CA LYS A 537 4.63 3.22 -13.04
C LYS A 537 4.74 3.93 -14.40
N ASP A 538 5.91 3.83 -15.04
CA ASP A 538 6.19 4.39 -16.37
C ASP A 538 5.81 3.45 -17.52
N SER A 539 5.24 2.28 -17.22
CA SER A 539 4.70 1.40 -18.25
C SER A 539 3.53 2.06 -18.99
N ILE A 540 3.38 1.68 -20.26
CA ILE A 540 2.28 2.18 -21.11
C ILE A 540 0.93 1.89 -20.44
N LEU A 541 0.75 0.68 -19.89
CA LEU A 541 -0.47 0.30 -19.17
C LEU A 541 -0.82 1.27 -18.05
N ILE A 542 0.08 1.49 -17.08
CA ILE A 542 -0.21 2.35 -15.94
C ILE A 542 -0.41 3.81 -16.38
N GLN A 543 0.42 4.32 -17.29
CA GLN A 543 0.27 5.68 -17.82
C GLN A 543 -1.09 5.87 -18.51
N THR A 544 -1.52 4.92 -19.34
CA THR A 544 -2.80 4.98 -20.06
C THR A 544 -3.99 4.96 -19.09
N LEU A 545 -4.01 4.02 -18.12
CA LEU A 545 -5.09 3.97 -17.13
C LEU A 545 -5.15 5.22 -16.25
N MET A 546 -3.99 5.73 -15.82
CA MET A 546 -3.93 6.96 -15.02
C MET A 546 -4.38 8.18 -15.81
N ASN A 547 -3.99 8.30 -17.09
CA ASN A 547 -4.45 9.37 -17.96
C ASN A 547 -5.97 9.33 -18.15
N VAL A 548 -6.54 8.14 -18.38
CA VAL A 548 -7.99 7.96 -18.52
C VAL A 548 -8.72 8.35 -17.24
N TYR A 549 -8.28 7.83 -16.09
CA TYR A 549 -8.88 8.14 -14.79
C TYR A 549 -8.83 9.63 -14.50
N ASN A 550 -7.64 10.23 -14.52
CA ASN A 550 -7.44 11.64 -14.20
C ASN A 550 -8.20 12.57 -15.16
N HIS A 551 -8.32 12.20 -16.44
CA HIS A 551 -9.14 12.95 -17.38
C HIS A 551 -10.64 12.86 -17.06
N ALA A 552 -11.15 11.65 -16.78
CA ALA A 552 -12.55 11.41 -16.48
C ALA A 552 -13.00 12.09 -15.18
N THR A 553 -12.18 12.00 -14.12
CA THR A 553 -12.49 12.56 -12.79
C THR A 553 -12.12 14.03 -12.67
N GLY A 554 -11.16 14.51 -13.48
CA GLY A 554 -10.56 15.84 -13.34
C GLY A 554 -9.56 15.94 -12.20
N THR A 555 -9.02 14.81 -11.74
CA THR A 555 -7.98 14.72 -10.69
C THR A 555 -6.57 14.70 -11.29
N THR A 556 -5.56 14.78 -10.43
CA THR A 556 -4.13 14.59 -10.78
C THR A 556 -3.48 13.50 -9.90
N GLY A 557 -4.28 12.49 -9.52
CA GLY A 557 -3.84 11.43 -8.61
C GLY A 557 -2.78 10.53 -9.24
N GLU A 558 -2.09 9.79 -8.39
CA GLU A 558 -1.05 8.83 -8.78
C GLU A 558 -1.55 7.38 -8.65
N ALA A 559 -0.88 6.45 -9.33
CA ALA A 559 -1.18 5.03 -9.19
C ALA A 559 -0.86 4.55 -7.76
N LEU A 560 -1.73 3.69 -7.22
CA LEU A 560 -1.67 3.21 -5.85
C LEU A 560 -0.81 1.96 -5.72
N ALA A 561 -0.18 1.82 -4.55
CA ALA A 561 0.35 0.56 -4.08
C ALA A 561 -0.41 0.13 -2.83
N ILE A 562 -0.76 -1.16 -2.73
CA ILE A 562 -1.55 -1.70 -1.62
C ILE A 562 -0.90 -2.91 -0.95
N GLY A 563 -1.31 -3.19 0.28
CA GLY A 563 -0.92 -4.41 1.00
C GLY A 563 -1.78 -5.63 0.69
N GLY A 564 -2.98 -5.42 0.15
CA GLY A 564 -3.92 -6.46 -0.27
C GLY A 564 -3.58 -7.05 -1.63
N GLY A 565 -4.19 -8.19 -1.96
CA GLY A 565 -4.15 -8.75 -3.31
C GLY A 565 -5.44 -8.44 -4.05
N THR A 566 -5.37 -8.24 -5.36
CA THR A 566 -6.56 -8.24 -6.23
C THR A 566 -6.48 -9.39 -7.23
N TYR A 567 -7.54 -9.59 -8.00
CA TYR A 567 -7.52 -10.55 -9.09
C TYR A 567 -6.49 -10.26 -10.19
N ALA A 568 -5.81 -9.11 -10.16
CA ALA A 568 -4.68 -8.79 -11.03
C ALA A 568 -3.58 -9.85 -10.99
N ARG A 569 -3.38 -10.53 -9.85
CA ARG A 569 -2.38 -11.59 -9.72
C ARG A 569 -2.68 -12.85 -10.52
N ALA A 570 -3.93 -12.99 -10.96
CA ALA A 570 -4.37 -14.18 -11.64
C ALA A 570 -3.80 -14.29 -13.06
N LEU A 571 -3.39 -13.19 -13.69
CA LEU A 571 -2.78 -13.18 -15.02
C LEU A 571 -1.65 -12.15 -15.09
N PRO A 572 -0.56 -12.39 -15.84
CA PRO A 572 0.46 -11.38 -16.04
C PRO A 572 -0.09 -10.21 -16.86
N ASN A 573 0.58 -9.05 -16.76
CA ASN A 573 0.22 -7.80 -17.46
C ASN A 573 -1.15 -7.21 -17.05
N ILE A 574 -1.67 -7.58 -15.88
CA ILE A 574 -2.90 -7.06 -15.29
C ILE A 574 -2.57 -6.26 -14.02
N CYS A 575 -3.20 -5.10 -13.85
CA CYS A 575 -3.21 -4.32 -12.60
C CYS A 575 -4.62 -4.12 -12.06
N GLY A 576 -4.79 -3.66 -10.82
CA GLY A 576 -6.10 -3.26 -10.30
C GLY A 576 -6.56 -1.93 -10.90
N PHE A 577 -7.84 -1.80 -11.25
CA PHE A 577 -8.41 -0.53 -11.71
C PHE A 577 -9.92 -0.44 -11.44
N GLY A 578 -10.30 0.10 -10.29
CA GLY A 578 -11.70 0.37 -9.93
C GLY A 578 -12.58 -0.86 -9.73
N PRO A 579 -13.90 -0.68 -9.47
CA PRO A 579 -14.64 0.58 -9.60
C PRO A 579 -14.81 1.34 -8.29
N VAL A 580 -14.26 0.87 -7.17
CA VAL A 580 -14.38 1.56 -5.88
C VAL A 580 -13.66 2.90 -5.95
N PHE A 581 -14.37 4.00 -5.77
CA PHE A 581 -13.79 5.35 -5.86
C PHE A 581 -13.12 5.76 -4.54
N PRO A 582 -12.10 6.65 -4.57
CA PRO A 582 -11.51 7.19 -3.35
C PRO A 582 -12.55 7.73 -2.37
N GLY A 583 -12.45 7.32 -1.11
CA GLY A 583 -13.35 7.70 -0.02
C GLY A 583 -14.60 6.82 0.12
N ASP A 584 -14.78 5.83 -0.75
CA ASP A 584 -15.86 4.86 -0.58
C ASP A 584 -15.57 3.88 0.56
N PRO A 585 -16.59 3.49 1.33
CA PRO A 585 -16.41 2.50 2.36
C PRO A 585 -16.12 1.13 1.73
N GLU A 586 -15.21 0.39 2.34
CA GLU A 586 -15.04 -1.02 2.03
C GLU A 586 -16.26 -1.79 2.54
N VAL A 587 -16.98 -2.44 1.64
CA VAL A 587 -18.24 -3.14 1.90
C VAL A 587 -18.24 -4.55 1.32
N ALA A 588 -17.21 -4.94 0.56
CA ALA A 588 -17.03 -6.30 0.10
C ALA A 588 -16.97 -7.25 1.29
N HIS A 589 -17.45 -8.48 1.06
CA HIS A 589 -17.52 -9.60 2.01
C HIS A 589 -18.41 -9.38 3.25
N GLN A 590 -18.87 -8.16 3.51
CA GLN A 590 -19.72 -7.82 4.65
C GLN A 590 -21.19 -8.20 4.42
N ALA A 591 -21.97 -8.20 5.50
CA ALA A 591 -23.43 -8.32 5.40
C ALA A 591 -24.02 -7.01 4.85
N ASN A 592 -25.11 -7.12 4.10
CA ASN A 592 -25.73 -5.98 3.39
C ASN A 592 -24.74 -5.26 2.45
N GLU A 593 -23.84 -6.02 1.81
CA GLU A 593 -22.98 -5.52 0.74
C GLU A 593 -23.80 -4.73 -0.29
N TRP A 594 -23.31 -3.56 -0.66
CA TRP A 594 -24.01 -2.65 -1.57
C TRP A 594 -23.07 -1.96 -2.55
N ALA A 595 -23.63 -1.48 -3.65
CA ALA A 595 -22.95 -0.60 -4.59
C ALA A 595 -23.85 0.56 -5.02
N SER A 596 -23.26 1.71 -5.36
CA SER A 596 -23.95 2.82 -6.01
C SER A 596 -24.06 2.53 -7.51
N VAL A 597 -25.28 2.59 -8.06
CA VAL A 597 -25.51 2.33 -9.48
C VAL A 597 -24.83 3.42 -10.32
N ASP A 598 -24.94 4.68 -9.92
CA ASP A 598 -24.26 5.81 -10.56
C ASP A 598 -22.75 5.58 -10.64
N LYS A 599 -22.12 5.06 -9.58
CA LYS A 599 -20.67 4.78 -9.58
C LYS A 599 -20.29 3.58 -10.44
N LEU A 600 -21.08 2.51 -10.44
CA LEU A 600 -20.85 1.39 -11.36
C LEU A 600 -20.93 1.84 -12.82
N LEU A 601 -21.90 2.68 -13.17
CA LEU A 601 -22.03 3.25 -14.52
C LEU A 601 -20.92 4.25 -14.85
N ALA A 602 -20.48 5.06 -13.88
CA ALA A 602 -19.31 5.91 -14.05
C ALA A 602 -18.03 5.10 -14.29
N GLY A 603 -17.86 3.99 -13.54
CA GLY A 603 -16.80 3.01 -13.75
C GLY A 603 -16.85 2.41 -15.16
N ALA A 604 -18.04 2.02 -15.66
CA ALA A 604 -18.21 1.55 -17.04
C ALA A 604 -17.72 2.58 -18.09
N THR A 605 -17.95 3.88 -17.86
CA THR A 605 -17.43 4.95 -18.73
C THR A 605 -15.90 5.01 -18.71
N ILE A 606 -15.29 4.88 -17.54
CA ILE A 606 -13.83 4.85 -17.38
C ILE A 606 -13.25 3.59 -18.05
N TYR A 607 -13.87 2.42 -17.86
CA TYR A 607 -13.48 1.17 -18.50
C TYR A 607 -13.58 1.23 -20.01
N ARG A 608 -14.66 1.82 -20.54
CA ARG A 608 -14.85 1.99 -21.98
C ARG A 608 -13.68 2.74 -22.59
N GLU A 609 -13.28 3.85 -21.97
CA GLU A 609 -12.18 4.67 -22.47
C GLU A 609 -10.81 4.01 -22.28
N ALA A 610 -10.59 3.32 -21.16
CA ALA A 610 -9.37 2.55 -20.93
C ALA A 610 -9.18 1.44 -21.97
N LEU A 611 -10.21 0.62 -22.20
CA LEU A 611 -10.17 -0.45 -23.20
C LEU A 611 -10.01 0.11 -24.62
N ARG A 612 -10.64 1.25 -24.93
CA ARG A 612 -10.47 1.94 -26.22
C ARG A 612 -9.02 2.30 -26.47
N GLN A 613 -8.36 2.95 -25.51
CA GLN A 613 -6.96 3.38 -25.68
C GLN A 613 -6.00 2.20 -25.71
N LEU A 614 -6.13 1.23 -24.80
CA LEU A 614 -5.28 0.05 -24.76
C LEU A 614 -5.39 -0.80 -26.05
N ALA A 615 -6.57 -0.85 -26.67
CA ALA A 615 -6.79 -1.61 -27.90
C ALA A 615 -6.37 -0.85 -29.18
N ASP A 616 -6.21 0.48 -29.12
CA ASP A 616 -5.78 1.32 -30.25
C ASP A 616 -4.28 1.61 -30.27
N GLU A 617 -3.57 1.40 -29.16
CA GLU A 617 -2.12 1.58 -29.10
C GLU A 617 -1.41 0.59 -30.03
N ALA A 618 -0.53 1.07 -30.91
CA ALA A 618 0.18 0.28 -31.92
C ALA A 618 1.56 -0.18 -31.46
#